data_AF-A0A820QCK2-F1
#
_entry.id   AF-A0A820QCK2-F1
#
_cell.length_a   1.000
_cell.length_b   1.000
_cell.length_c   1.000
_cell.angle_alpha   90.00
_cell.angle_beta   90.00
_cell.angle_gamma   90.00
#
_symmetry.space_group_name_H-M   'P 1'
#
loop_
_entity.id
_entity.type
_entity.pdbx_description
1 polymer ?
#
loop_
_entity_poly.entity_id
_entity_poly.type
_entity_poly.pdbx_seq_one_letter_code
_entity_poly.pdbx_strand_id
1 'polypeptide(L)'
;VNNIDFTTLTREEAVLYLTNLKTSQVNMIVSNLPHEYEQLLTDVGGDSFYIRAHFTSKPSNDEELSICINDIFHVTDTLYNGQVGYWVATKLNTISSQTKLTGTIPNKSR
;
A
#
# COMPACT_ATOMS: atom_id res chain seq x y z
N VAL A 1 3.96 -9.95 -15.77
CA VAL A 1 4.57 -11.27 -15.46
C VAL A 1 3.59 -12.39 -15.73
N ASN A 2 3.94 -13.41 -16.51
CA ASN A 2 3.04 -14.52 -16.87
C ASN A 2 1.64 -14.02 -17.32
N ASN A 3 1.60 -13.04 -18.22
CA ASN A 3 0.40 -12.38 -18.74
C ASN A 3 -0.40 -11.53 -17.74
N ILE A 4 0.06 -11.38 -16.49
CA ILE A 4 -0.48 -10.40 -15.54
C ILE A 4 0.21 -9.06 -15.76
N ASP A 5 -0.58 -8.00 -15.85
CA ASP A 5 -0.10 -6.63 -15.94
C ASP A 5 0.30 -6.10 -14.55
N PHE A 6 1.61 -5.94 -14.35
CA PHE A 6 2.17 -5.49 -13.08
C PHE A 6 2.13 -3.97 -12.89
N THR A 7 1.78 -3.21 -13.93
CA THR A 7 1.70 -1.75 -13.85
C THR A 7 0.44 -1.26 -13.10
N THR A 8 -0.49 -2.17 -12.82
CA THR A 8 -1.78 -1.88 -12.17
C THR A 8 -1.89 -2.43 -10.76
N LEU A 9 -0.89 -3.22 -10.32
CA LEU A 9 -0.89 -3.87 -9.02
C LEU A 9 -0.31 -2.95 -7.95
N THR A 10 -0.84 -3.07 -6.75
CA THR A 10 -0.14 -2.58 -5.56
C THR A 10 1.12 -3.39 -5.29
N ARG A 11 2.04 -2.84 -4.49
CA ARG A 11 3.27 -3.54 -4.12
C ARG A 11 2.99 -4.86 -3.39
N GLU A 12 2.02 -4.89 -2.48
CA GLU A 12 1.60 -6.12 -1.78
C GLU A 12 1.08 -7.19 -2.75
N GLU A 13 0.22 -6.82 -3.70
CA GLU A 13 -0.33 -7.74 -4.69
C GLU A 13 0.76 -8.32 -5.60
N ALA A 14 1.70 -7.49 -6.05
CA ALA A 14 2.82 -7.95 -6.86
C ALA A 14 3.69 -8.96 -6.10
N VAL A 15 4.02 -8.68 -4.83
CA VAL A 15 4.78 -9.60 -3.97
C VAL A 15 4.03 -10.91 -3.74
N LEU A 16 2.76 -10.83 -3.33
CA LEU A 16 1.92 -12.01 -3.11
C LEU A 16 1.81 -12.87 -4.37
N TYR A 17 1.66 -12.25 -5.54
CA TYR A 17 1.60 -13.00 -6.80
C TYR A 17 2.91 -13.75 -7.05
N LEU A 18 4.06 -13.07 -6.96
CA LEU A 18 5.37 -13.67 -7.23
C LEU A 18 5.70 -14.80 -6.24
N THR A 19 5.40 -14.62 -4.96
CA THR A 19 5.63 -15.65 -3.92
C THR A 19 4.75 -16.88 -4.10
N ASN A 20 3.55 -16.73 -4.68
CA ASN A 20 2.60 -17.83 -4.88
C ASN A 20 2.75 -18.55 -6.23
N LEU A 21 3.76 -18.21 -7.04
CA LEU A 21 4.01 -18.90 -8.30
C LEU A 21 4.40 -20.36 -8.06
N LYS A 22 3.63 -21.29 -8.65
CA LYS A 22 3.90 -22.74 -8.58
C LYS A 22 4.68 -23.28 -9.79
N THR A 23 5.10 -22.40 -10.69
CA THR A 23 5.74 -22.73 -11.96
C THR A 23 7.27 -22.61 -11.87
N SER A 24 7.98 -23.48 -12.58
CA SER A 24 9.44 -23.38 -12.74
C SER A 24 9.87 -22.37 -13.80
N GLN A 25 8.95 -21.97 -14.70
CA GLN A 25 9.21 -20.98 -15.75
C GLN A 25 8.40 -19.71 -15.52
N VAL A 26 9.08 -18.56 -15.58
CA VAL A 26 8.50 -17.23 -15.42
C VAL A 26 8.84 -16.39 -16.64
N ASN A 27 7.82 -15.83 -17.29
CA ASN A 27 7.99 -14.89 -18.40
C ASN A 27 7.73 -13.46 -17.91
N MET A 28 8.69 -12.57 -18.11
CA MET A 28 8.59 -11.16 -17.73
C MET A 28 8.87 -10.27 -18.94
N ILE A 29 8.02 -9.26 -19.09
CA ILE A 29 8.27 -8.14 -19.99
C ILE A 29 8.69 -6.99 -19.07
N VAL A 30 9.89 -6.46 -19.31
CA VAL A 30 10.51 -5.44 -18.46
C VAL A 30 11.09 -4.33 -19.34
N SER A 31 11.17 -3.13 -18.78
CA SER A 31 11.80 -1.97 -19.40
C SER A 31 12.93 -1.47 -18.50
N ASN A 32 14.06 -1.08 -19.09
CA ASN A 32 15.16 -0.47 -18.35
C ASN A 32 14.95 1.04 -18.26
N LEU A 33 14.52 1.53 -17.09
CA LEU A 33 14.12 2.92 -16.83
C LEU A 33 14.85 3.47 -15.57
N PRO A 34 16.19 3.64 -15.62
CA PRO A 34 16.98 3.95 -14.44
C PRO A 34 16.71 5.35 -13.87
N HIS A 35 16.45 6.34 -14.74
CA HIS A 35 16.17 7.71 -14.31
C HIS A 35 14.81 7.82 -13.60
N GLU A 36 13.79 7.15 -14.13
CA GLU A 36 12.47 7.06 -13.51
C GLU A 36 12.56 6.33 -12.16
N TYR A 37 13.36 5.25 -12.09
CA TYR A 37 13.61 4.55 -10.84
C TYR A 37 14.29 5.44 -9.79
N GLU A 38 15.31 6.22 -10.17
CA GLU A 38 15.97 7.18 -9.28
C GLU A 38 15.00 8.24 -8.75
N GLN A 39 14.09 8.75 -9.59
CA GLN A 39 13.05 9.68 -9.16
C GLN A 39 12.11 9.06 -8.13
N LEU A 40 11.70 7.80 -8.32
CA LEU A 40 10.85 7.06 -7.38
C LEU A 40 11.52 6.80 -6.03
N LEU A 41 12.86 6.80 -5.94
CA LEU A 41 13.56 6.70 -4.65
C LEU A 41 13.53 8.00 -3.85
N THR A 42 13.35 9.14 -4.53
CA THR A 42 13.29 10.46 -3.88
C THR A 42 11.89 10.86 -3.46
N ASP A 43 10.86 10.34 -4.14
CA ASP A 43 9.47 10.49 -3.74
C ASP A 43 9.08 9.34 -2.78
N VAL A 44 8.24 9.60 -1.79
CA VAL A 44 7.81 8.57 -0.80
C VAL A 44 6.75 7.63 -1.41
N GLY A 45 6.65 7.59 -2.75
CA GLY A 45 5.52 7.04 -3.48
C GLY A 45 5.80 5.67 -4.08
N GLY A 46 5.22 4.63 -3.48
CA GLY A 46 5.03 3.34 -4.15
C GLY A 46 3.57 3.21 -4.59
N ASP A 47 2.70 2.98 -3.62
CA ASP A 47 1.25 2.90 -3.86
C ASP A 47 0.60 4.29 -3.74
N SER A 48 -0.55 4.49 -4.37
CA SER A 48 -1.33 5.72 -4.17
C SER A 48 -2.80 5.51 -4.52
N PHE A 49 -3.62 5.27 -3.50
CA PHE A 49 -5.06 5.11 -3.67
C PHE A 49 -5.82 5.48 -2.38
N TYR A 50 -7.13 5.64 -2.50
CA TYR A 50 -7.99 5.99 -1.37
C TYR A 50 -8.89 4.81 -1.00
N ILE A 51 -9.07 4.61 0.31
CA ILE A 51 -10.04 3.65 0.86
C ILE A 51 -10.96 4.34 1.85
N ARG A 52 -12.16 3.78 2.03
CA ARG A 52 -13.11 4.18 3.07
C ARG A 52 -13.34 3.01 4.02
N ALA A 53 -13.20 3.25 5.32
CA ALA A 53 -13.45 2.23 6.33
C ALA A 53 -14.95 2.01 6.54
N HIS A 54 -15.35 0.74 6.69
CA HIS A 54 -16.71 0.32 7.03
C HIS A 54 -16.79 -0.37 8.40
N PHE A 55 -15.73 -0.22 9.21
CA PHE A 55 -15.60 -0.82 10.54
C PHE A 55 -14.92 0.17 11.49
N THR A 56 -14.89 -0.16 12.77
CA THR A 56 -14.10 0.55 13.78
C THR A 56 -13.00 -0.36 14.32
N SER A 57 -11.79 0.17 14.51
CA SER A 57 -10.67 -0.52 15.14
C SER A 57 -9.87 0.41 16.01
N LYS A 58 -9.41 -0.11 17.16
CA LYS A 58 -8.49 0.59 18.05
C LYS A 58 -7.06 0.23 17.66
N PRO A 59 -6.12 1.18 17.77
CA PRO A 59 -4.72 0.91 17.49
C PRO A 59 -4.15 -0.11 18.47
N SER A 60 -3.36 -1.07 17.97
CA SER A 60 -2.67 -2.07 18.78
C SER A 60 -1.29 -1.61 19.27
N ASN A 61 -0.75 -0.54 18.67
CA ASN A 61 0.53 0.09 19.01
C ASN A 61 0.50 1.59 18.64
N ASP A 62 1.56 2.33 18.97
CA ASP A 62 1.64 3.78 18.78
C ASP A 62 1.74 4.23 17.31
N GLU A 63 2.11 3.32 16.40
CA GLU A 63 2.22 3.60 14.97
C GLU A 63 0.89 3.36 14.22
N GLU A 64 0.00 2.54 14.78
CA GLU A 64 -1.29 2.19 14.16
C GLU A 64 -2.32 3.31 14.35
N LEU A 65 -3.06 3.62 13.29
CA LEU A 65 -4.11 4.64 13.32
C LEU A 65 -5.40 4.05 13.89
N SER A 66 -6.13 4.89 14.63
CA SER A 66 -7.53 4.58 14.97
C SER A 66 -8.43 4.67 13.74
N ILE A 67 -9.31 3.68 13.59
CA ILE A 67 -10.24 3.57 12.48
C ILE A 67 -11.66 3.67 13.00
N CYS A 68 -12.45 4.54 12.37
CA CYS A 68 -13.88 4.72 12.55
C CYS A 68 -14.59 4.47 11.20
N ILE A 69 -15.88 4.12 11.27
CA ILE A 69 -16.73 4.00 10.09
C ILE A 69 -16.73 5.33 9.33
N ASN A 70 -16.58 5.25 8.00
CA ASN A 70 -16.48 6.36 7.05
C ASN A 70 -15.17 7.15 7.06
N ASP A 71 -14.18 6.78 7.88
CA ASP A 71 -12.85 7.34 7.74
C ASP A 71 -12.31 7.06 6.33
N ILE A 72 -11.71 8.09 5.72
CA ILE A 72 -11.06 7.98 4.42
C ILE A 72 -9.55 8.03 4.64
N PHE A 73 -8.84 7.08 4.05
CA PHE A 73 -7.39 6.99 4.13
C PHE A 73 -6.80 7.09 2.72
N HIS A 74 -5.73 7.88 2.58
CA HIS A 74 -4.84 7.82 1.43
C HIS A 74 -3.72 6.82 1.74
N VAL A 75 -3.73 5.67 1.06
CA VAL A 75 -2.72 4.62 1.22
C VAL A 75 -1.55 4.93 0.29
N THR A 76 -0.34 4.95 0.85
CA THR A 76 0.90 5.27 0.12
C THR A 76 1.91 4.11 0.08
N ASP A 77 1.72 3.11 0.93
CA ASP A 77 2.55 1.91 0.95
C ASP A 77 1.71 0.71 1.43
N THR A 78 1.58 -0.33 0.61
CA THR A 78 0.87 -1.57 0.93
C THR A 78 1.76 -2.67 1.53
N LEU A 79 3.05 -2.42 1.70
CA LEU A 79 4.03 -3.38 2.19
C LEU A 79 4.95 -2.72 3.23
N TYR A 80 4.37 -2.25 4.33
CA TYR A 80 5.10 -1.55 5.39
C TYR A 80 6.26 -2.40 5.93
N ASN A 81 7.46 -1.82 6.02
CA ASN A 81 8.71 -2.51 6.38
C ASN A 81 9.02 -3.77 5.54
N GLY A 82 8.50 -3.85 4.31
CA GLY A 82 8.70 -5.01 3.45
C GLY A 82 7.90 -6.25 3.85
N GLN A 83 6.93 -6.11 4.76
CA GLN A 83 6.09 -7.22 5.24
C GLN A 83 4.63 -7.05 4.84
N VAL A 84 3.99 -8.18 4.49
CA VAL A 84 2.55 -8.26 4.23
C VAL A 84 1.80 -8.13 5.55
N GLY A 85 0.73 -7.33 5.59
CA GLY A 85 -0.19 -7.28 6.73
C GLY A 85 -0.52 -5.88 7.22
N TYR A 86 0.37 -4.89 7.01
CA TYR A 86 0.13 -3.50 7.40
C TYR A 86 0.45 -2.56 6.23
N TRP A 87 -0.39 -1.54 6.08
CA TRP A 87 -0.26 -0.49 5.09
C TRP A 87 0.06 0.85 5.76
N VAL A 88 0.86 1.69 5.13
CA VAL A 88 1.04 3.09 5.54
C VAL A 88 -0.06 3.92 4.88
N ALA A 89 -0.77 4.69 5.69
CA ALA A 89 -1.83 5.54 5.20
C ALA A 89 -1.92 6.87 5.96
N THR A 90 -2.45 7.87 5.28
CA THR A 90 -2.78 9.18 5.87
C THR A 90 -4.28 9.31 6.01
N LYS A 91 -4.77 9.49 7.24
CA LYS A 91 -6.18 9.73 7.53
C LYS A 91 -6.59 11.13 7.08
N LEU A 92 -7.63 11.22 6.27
CA LEU A 92 -8.23 12.48 5.84
C LEU A 92 -9.30 12.92 6.85
N ASN A 93 -9.15 14.10 7.42
CA ASN A 93 -10.18 14.72 8.25
C ASN A 93 -11.07 15.62 7.37
N THR A 94 -12.39 15.40 7.39
CA THR A 94 -13.37 16.18 6.61
C THR A 94 -13.80 17.48 7.28
N ILE A 95 -13.49 17.69 8.57
CA ILE A 95 -14.09 18.75 9.39
C ILE A 95 -13.12 19.88 9.74
N SER A 96 -11.80 19.68 9.67
CA SER A 96 -10.85 20.77 9.90
C SER A 96 -9.52 20.53 9.20
N SER A 97 -8.87 21.63 8.82
CA SER A 97 -7.48 21.76 8.37
C SER A 97 -6.45 21.35 9.46
N GLN A 98 -6.82 20.42 10.34
CA GLN A 98 -5.95 19.86 11.37
C GLN A 98 -5.21 18.65 10.82
N THR A 99 -3.90 18.67 11.09
CA THR A 99 -2.89 17.62 11.01
C THR A 99 -3.32 16.34 10.28
N LYS A 100 -2.82 16.17 9.06
CA LYS A 100 -2.76 14.86 8.40
C LYS A 100 -2.07 13.88 9.36
N LEU A 101 -2.80 12.87 9.81
CA LEU A 101 -2.25 11.82 10.67
C LEU A 101 -1.84 10.65 9.77
N THR A 102 -0.53 10.45 9.66
CA THR A 102 0.06 9.32 8.94
C THR A 102 0.48 8.26 9.94
N GLY A 103 0.19 7.00 9.62
CA GLY A 103 0.53 5.85 10.45
C GLY A 103 0.19 4.56 9.71
N THR A 104 0.20 3.44 10.42
CA THR A 104 -0.13 2.13 9.86
C THR A 104 -1.61 1.80 10.03
N ILE A 105 -2.14 0.98 9.13
CA ILE A 105 -3.47 0.34 9.23
C ILE A 105 -3.34 -1.14 8.84
N PRO A 106 -4.23 -2.04 9.28
CA PRO A 106 -4.28 -3.41 8.76
C PRO A 106 -4.47 -3.41 7.24
N ASN A 107 -3.89 -4.40 6.58
CA ASN A 107 -4.19 -4.67 5.17
C ASN A 107 -5.63 -5.17 4.98
N LYS A 108 -6.04 -5.34 3.72
CA LYS A 108 -7.40 -5.78 3.37
C LYS A 108 -7.81 -7.15 3.94
N SER A 109 -6.86 -8.02 4.27
CA SER A 109 -7.12 -9.44 4.59
C SER A 109 -7.17 -9.74 6.10
N ARG A 110 -6.78 -8.78 6.94
CA ARG A 110 -6.76 -8.90 8.41
C ARG A 110 -8.03 -8.32 9.02
#